data_AF-A0A962C3S7-F1
#
_entry.id   AF-A0A962C3S7-F1
#
_cell.length_a   1.000
_cell.length_b   1.000
_cell.length_c   1.000
_cell.angle_alpha   90.00
_cell.angle_beta   90.00
_cell.angle_gamma   90.00
#
_symmetry.space_group_name_H-M   'P 1'
#
loop_
_entity.id
_entity.type
_entity.pdbx_description
1 polymer ?
#
loop_
_entity_poly.entity_id
_entity_poly.type
_entity_poly.pdbx_seq_one_letter_code
_entity_poly.pdbx_strand_id
1 'polypeptide(L)'
;PDARAMVGQAVDALGIPDDELEDFLRLVLLRINGWAAWCAYRRWQARLGGSDDACMQELLAIRLAWECLLDDSRREDDSTWADWRKAWQRRDPEPAGCRFARTCQRALEIAYQQRLGGSLAAAGTGRDETAGEILAVFCIDVRSEVFRRALEAFAPNLRTAGFAGFFGLPVAHAPIGTRLHEPRLPGLLAPTLEVTEQAAAGSDTDDLRHRRGKRLRASAGWRSTWQLPAAAFGLVEALGIGNAFRLVRRSLPTTAARCAVTDAGLSANERAALRPRLVIAGTDAAEKRANLAETVLRAMSLTRIEARVVALVGHGSQSANNAHAAGLDCGACGGQAGDLNARVLADLLNDPAVRAALPGRGLQIPADTVFVAALHNTTTDEVELFEGEANVGSQAPLVRGLADALRAAGARTRAERAHALGLDASADGDRLLRALRERANDWAETRPEWGLAGNAAFVVAPRARSRDVDLGGRAFLHDYDWRSDRGEVLELIMTAPMVVAHWINMQYHASMVDPVLYGSGNKVLHNVVGGHIGVFEGNSGDLRIGLPLQSLHDGRRWMHEPLRLSVFIEAPRAKIDAVIERHEIVRQLVDNGWLHLFRIEPEGNTVEVRREGAWVHWTAAAPAHA
;
A
#
# COMPACT_ATOMS: atom_id res chain seq x y z
N PRO A 1 12.35 -11.93 37.33
CA PRO A 1 11.11 -12.72 37.19
C PRO A 1 10.86 -12.97 35.69
N ASP A 2 10.26 -14.09 35.32
CA ASP A 2 9.68 -14.26 33.97
C ASP A 2 8.65 -13.14 33.74
N ALA A 3 8.48 -12.67 32.49
CA ALA A 3 7.63 -11.53 32.15
C ALA A 3 6.19 -11.72 32.67
N ARG A 4 5.65 -12.93 32.54
CA ARG A 4 4.30 -13.26 33.04
C ARG A 4 4.21 -13.20 34.57
N ALA A 5 5.25 -13.65 35.27
CA ALA A 5 5.31 -13.58 36.72
C ALA A 5 5.39 -12.12 37.20
N MET A 6 6.15 -11.27 36.49
CA MET A 6 6.22 -9.83 36.77
C MET A 6 4.86 -9.15 36.56
N VAL A 7 4.15 -9.47 35.47
CA VAL A 7 2.80 -8.95 35.22
C VAL A 7 1.86 -9.32 36.37
N GLY A 8 1.83 -10.60 36.78
CA GLY A 8 0.99 -11.05 37.90
C GLY A 8 1.31 -10.33 39.20
N GLN A 9 2.59 -10.28 39.58
CA GLN A 9 3.04 -9.57 40.79
C GLN A 9 2.67 -8.08 40.78
N ALA A 10 2.77 -7.43 39.63
CA ALA A 10 2.43 -6.02 39.50
C ALA A 10 0.94 -5.76 39.64
N VAL A 11 0.10 -6.60 39.04
CA VAL A 11 -1.36 -6.50 39.16
C VAL A 11 -1.79 -6.67 40.61
N ASP A 12 -1.23 -7.67 41.30
CA ASP A 12 -1.50 -7.92 42.72
C ASP A 12 -1.04 -6.75 43.60
N ALA A 13 0.16 -6.21 43.36
CA ALA A 13 0.72 -5.11 44.13
C ALA A 13 -0.06 -3.79 43.95
N LEU A 14 -0.47 -3.50 42.72
CA LEU A 14 -1.25 -2.30 42.40
C LEU A 14 -2.70 -2.41 42.89
N GLY A 15 -3.24 -3.62 43.04
CA GLY A 15 -4.62 -3.84 43.49
C GLY A 15 -5.65 -3.39 42.46
N ILE A 16 -5.38 -3.66 41.19
CA ILE A 16 -6.30 -3.37 40.07
C ILE A 16 -7.46 -4.38 40.09
N PRO A 17 -8.74 -3.93 40.03
CA PRO A 17 -9.88 -4.84 39.95
C PRO A 17 -9.89 -5.69 38.67
N ASP A 18 -10.37 -6.94 38.78
CA ASP A 18 -10.41 -7.90 37.66
C ASP A 18 -11.25 -7.39 36.46
N ASP A 19 -12.34 -6.68 36.72
CA ASP A 19 -13.25 -6.13 35.70
C ASP A 19 -12.66 -4.94 34.92
N GLU A 20 -11.56 -4.37 35.42
CA GLU A 20 -10.87 -3.23 34.82
C GLU A 20 -9.46 -3.58 34.31
N LEU A 21 -9.03 -4.82 34.55
CA LEU A 21 -7.66 -5.25 34.29
C LEU A 21 -7.28 -5.09 32.81
N GLU A 22 -8.16 -5.48 31.89
CA GLU A 22 -7.88 -5.36 30.45
C GLU A 22 -7.67 -3.90 30.03
N ASP A 23 -8.55 -3.00 30.46
CA ASP A 23 -8.46 -1.56 30.19
C ASP A 23 -7.16 -0.98 30.74
N PHE A 24 -6.81 -1.32 31.98
CA PHE A 24 -5.58 -0.85 32.63
C PHE A 24 -4.33 -1.32 31.87
N LEU A 25 -4.21 -2.63 31.59
CA LEU A 25 -3.06 -3.18 30.87
C LEU A 25 -2.94 -2.59 29.47
N ARG A 26 -4.07 -2.38 28.79
CA ARG A 26 -4.11 -1.71 27.49
C ARG A 26 -3.61 -0.27 27.58
N LEU A 27 -4.03 0.50 28.58
CA LEU A 27 -3.57 1.88 28.77
C LEU A 27 -2.07 1.98 29.07
N VAL A 28 -1.54 1.05 29.87
CA VAL A 28 -0.10 0.99 30.17
C VAL A 28 0.71 0.85 28.87
N LEU A 29 0.23 0.06 27.91
CA LEU A 29 0.84 -0.06 26.58
C LEU A 29 0.57 1.17 25.70
N LEU A 30 -0.64 1.71 25.70
CA LEU A 30 -1.01 2.89 24.89
C LEU A 30 -0.25 4.16 25.29
N ARG A 31 0.25 4.26 26.54
CA ARG A 31 1.18 5.34 26.95
C ARG A 31 2.49 5.33 26.15
N ILE A 32 2.85 4.20 25.54
CA ILE A 32 3.95 4.04 24.59
C ILE A 32 3.47 3.29 23.34
N ASN A 33 2.37 3.79 22.77
CA ASN A 33 1.66 3.20 21.63
C ASN A 33 2.60 2.84 20.46
N GLY A 34 3.63 3.64 20.22
CA GLY A 34 4.66 3.41 19.21
C GLY A 34 5.39 2.10 19.37
N TRP A 35 6.09 1.96 20.49
CA TRP A 35 6.81 0.71 20.81
C TRP A 35 5.87 -0.48 20.97
N ALA A 36 4.67 -0.27 21.52
CA ALA A 36 3.65 -1.31 21.60
C ALA A 36 3.24 -1.78 20.19
N ALA A 37 2.95 -0.87 19.26
CA ALA A 37 2.60 -1.21 17.89
C ALA A 37 3.74 -1.94 17.15
N TRP A 38 5.00 -1.56 17.39
CA TRP A 38 6.15 -2.30 16.86
C TRP A 38 6.20 -3.75 17.38
N CYS A 39 5.97 -3.95 18.68
CA CYS A 39 5.90 -5.29 19.26
C CYS A 39 4.70 -6.09 18.70
N ALA A 40 3.55 -5.43 18.49
CA ALA A 40 2.39 -6.04 17.88
C ALA A 40 2.68 -6.46 16.43
N TYR A 41 3.36 -5.60 15.66
CA TYR A 41 3.81 -5.90 14.30
C TYR A 41 4.77 -7.09 14.27
N ARG A 42 5.77 -7.15 15.16
CA ARG A 42 6.68 -8.29 15.24
C ARG A 42 5.94 -9.60 15.51
N ARG A 43 5.02 -9.58 16.46
CA ARG A 43 4.17 -10.74 16.79
C ARG A 43 3.28 -11.16 15.63
N TRP A 44 2.71 -10.19 14.93
CA TRP A 44 1.94 -10.44 13.70
C TRP A 44 2.80 -11.15 12.64
N GLN A 45 3.99 -10.62 12.34
CA GLN A 45 4.91 -11.23 11.38
C GLN A 45 5.36 -12.63 11.79
N ALA A 46 5.68 -12.84 13.07
CA ALA A 46 6.05 -14.16 13.61
C ALA A 46 4.94 -15.20 13.38
N ARG A 47 3.68 -14.81 13.61
CA ARG A 47 2.50 -15.67 13.44
C ARG A 47 2.20 -16.00 11.98
N LEU A 48 2.42 -15.06 11.06
CA LEU A 48 2.37 -15.36 9.63
C LEU A 48 3.39 -16.45 9.24
N GLY A 49 4.55 -16.48 9.91
CA GLY A 49 5.56 -17.53 9.75
C GLY A 49 5.34 -18.79 10.61
N GLY A 50 4.21 -18.92 11.32
CA GLY A 50 3.92 -20.09 12.16
C GLY A 50 4.62 -20.11 13.53
N SER A 51 5.13 -18.97 14.01
CA SER A 51 5.77 -18.79 15.33
C SER A 51 5.04 -17.73 16.17
N ASP A 52 5.47 -17.46 17.40
CA ASP A 52 4.94 -16.33 18.21
C ASP A 52 6.11 -15.48 18.74
N ASP A 53 5.83 -14.22 19.10
CA ASP A 53 6.83 -13.28 19.63
C ASP A 53 6.36 -12.73 20.99
N ALA A 54 7.22 -12.84 22.00
CA ALA A 54 6.91 -12.47 23.38
C ALA A 54 7.18 -10.99 23.71
N CYS A 55 7.73 -10.20 22.78
CA CYS A 55 8.25 -8.86 23.06
C CYS A 55 7.17 -7.91 23.61
N MET A 56 5.90 -8.07 23.18
CA MET A 56 4.79 -7.31 23.76
C MET A 56 4.56 -7.62 25.24
N GLN A 57 4.64 -8.90 25.64
CA GLN A 57 4.48 -9.32 27.03
C GLN A 57 5.65 -8.84 27.88
N GLU A 58 6.87 -8.91 27.35
CA GLU A 58 8.08 -8.37 27.99
C GLU A 58 7.99 -6.85 28.16
N LEU A 59 7.54 -6.12 27.13
CA LEU A 59 7.33 -4.68 27.21
C LEU A 59 6.30 -4.33 28.28
N LEU A 60 5.15 -5.02 28.30
CA LEU A 60 4.14 -4.82 29.34
C LEU A 60 4.70 -5.07 30.74
N ALA A 61 5.45 -6.16 30.93
CA ALA A 61 6.09 -6.48 32.20
C ALA A 61 7.04 -5.38 32.67
N ILE A 62 7.87 -4.85 31.76
CA ILE A 62 8.77 -3.71 32.05
C ILE A 62 7.95 -2.48 32.47
N ARG A 63 6.89 -2.16 31.73
CA ARG A 63 6.06 -0.98 32.03
C ARG A 63 5.37 -1.11 33.38
N LEU A 64 4.79 -2.27 33.69
CA LEU A 64 4.16 -2.53 34.98
C LEU A 64 5.15 -2.51 36.15
N ALA A 65 6.38 -2.99 35.95
CA ALA A 65 7.43 -2.87 36.96
C ALA A 65 7.71 -1.39 37.30
N TRP A 66 7.71 -0.49 36.31
CA TRP A 66 7.82 0.95 36.55
C TRP A 66 6.62 1.52 37.29
N GLU A 67 5.39 1.12 36.94
CA GLU A 67 4.20 1.56 37.69
C GLU A 67 4.30 1.13 39.17
N CYS A 68 4.79 -0.08 39.46
CA CYS A 68 5.01 -0.55 40.84
C CYS A 68 6.12 0.22 41.57
N LEU A 69 7.20 0.60 40.87
CA LEU A 69 8.29 1.37 41.46
C LEU A 69 7.88 2.81 41.80
N LEU A 70 6.91 3.36 41.07
CA LEU A 70 6.37 4.70 41.29
C LEU A 70 5.21 4.72 42.29
N ASP A 71 4.58 3.58 42.54
CA ASP A 71 3.49 3.44 43.50
C ASP A 71 4.01 3.61 44.93
N ASP A 72 3.41 4.55 45.68
CA ASP A 72 3.76 4.81 47.08
C ASP A 72 3.08 3.84 48.06
N SER A 73 2.33 2.87 47.53
CA SER A 73 1.55 1.87 48.26
C SER A 73 0.47 2.45 49.19
N ARG A 74 0.21 3.76 49.17
CA ARG A 74 -0.85 4.38 49.95
C ARG A 74 -2.19 4.13 49.26
N ARG A 75 -3.19 3.76 50.06
CA ARG A 75 -4.56 3.44 49.59
C ARG A 75 -5.65 4.15 50.39
N GLU A 76 -5.25 5.11 51.24
CA GLU A 76 -6.13 5.96 52.04
C GLU A 76 -6.92 6.93 51.13
N ASP A 77 -8.01 7.50 51.63
CA ASP A 77 -8.92 8.36 50.83
C ASP A 77 -8.27 9.62 50.24
N ASP A 78 -7.15 10.07 50.83
CA ASP A 78 -6.33 11.22 50.42
C ASP A 78 -5.09 10.83 49.60
N SER A 79 -4.94 9.54 49.27
CA SER A 79 -3.80 9.05 48.48
C SER A 79 -3.95 9.37 46.99
N THR A 80 -2.81 9.51 46.30
CA THR A 80 -2.76 9.66 44.84
C THR A 80 -3.50 8.52 44.12
N TRP A 81 -3.41 7.30 44.67
CA TRP A 81 -4.14 6.15 44.15
C TRP A 81 -5.66 6.33 44.26
N ALA A 82 -6.17 6.71 45.44
CA ALA A 82 -7.60 6.91 45.64
C ALA A 82 -8.14 8.03 44.74
N ASP A 83 -7.37 9.10 44.53
CA ASP A 83 -7.71 10.17 43.59
C ASP A 83 -7.74 9.67 42.13
N TRP A 84 -6.74 8.90 41.72
CA TRP A 84 -6.72 8.25 40.40
C TRP A 84 -7.92 7.31 40.22
N ARG A 85 -8.23 6.46 41.20
CA ARG A 85 -9.39 5.55 41.21
C ARG A 85 -10.70 6.32 41.06
N LYS A 86 -10.89 7.39 41.85
CA LYS A 86 -12.08 8.26 41.76
C LYS A 86 -12.20 8.89 40.38
N ALA A 87 -11.09 9.37 39.80
CA ALA A 87 -11.09 9.94 38.45
C ALA A 87 -11.43 8.88 37.38
N TRP A 88 -10.85 7.69 37.50
CA TRP A 88 -11.11 6.55 36.62
C TRP A 88 -12.57 6.10 36.66
N GLN A 89 -13.15 5.95 37.86
CA GLN A 89 -14.55 5.55 38.03
C GLN A 89 -15.54 6.63 37.57
N ARG A 90 -15.15 7.91 37.65
CA ARG A 90 -15.92 9.04 37.14
C ARG A 90 -15.78 9.24 35.63
N ARG A 91 -14.98 8.41 34.92
CA ARG A 91 -14.83 8.54 33.48
C ARG A 91 -16.20 8.49 32.82
N ASP A 92 -16.55 9.55 32.10
CA ASP A 92 -17.73 9.54 31.25
C ASP A 92 -17.37 8.70 30.01
N PRO A 93 -18.04 7.57 29.77
CA PRO A 93 -17.81 6.78 28.56
C PRO A 93 -18.17 7.56 27.29
N GLU A 94 -18.93 8.67 27.41
CA GLU A 94 -19.30 9.52 26.29
C GLU A 94 -19.17 11.01 26.62
N PRO A 95 -17.92 11.55 26.60
CA PRO A 95 -17.67 12.95 26.93
C PRO A 95 -18.55 13.92 26.13
N ALA A 96 -18.90 15.04 26.76
CA ALA A 96 -19.70 16.09 26.12
C ALA A 96 -19.09 16.52 24.77
N GLY A 97 -19.93 16.54 23.72
CA GLY A 97 -19.52 16.87 22.35
C GLY A 97 -19.24 15.66 21.44
N CYS A 98 -18.97 14.48 22.00
CA CYS A 98 -18.74 13.27 21.20
C CYS A 98 -19.96 12.87 20.36
N ARG A 99 -21.18 12.99 20.88
CA ARG A 99 -22.43 12.75 20.11
C ARG A 99 -22.52 13.62 18.86
N PHE A 100 -22.28 14.91 19.01
CA PHE A 100 -22.33 15.86 17.91
C PHE A 100 -21.23 15.57 16.88
N ALA A 101 -19.98 15.37 17.33
CA ALA A 101 -18.87 15.03 16.46
C ALA A 101 -19.12 13.74 15.66
N ARG A 102 -19.63 12.68 16.30
CA ARG A 102 -20.00 11.42 15.62
C ARG A 102 -21.13 11.61 14.61
N THR A 103 -22.12 12.46 14.93
CA THR A 103 -23.21 12.79 14.00
C THR A 103 -22.68 13.53 12.77
N CYS A 104 -21.84 14.55 12.97
CA CYS A 104 -21.20 15.29 11.88
C CYS A 104 -20.30 14.40 11.03
N GLN A 105 -19.51 13.54 11.67
CA GLN A 105 -18.67 12.54 10.99
C GLN A 105 -19.52 11.62 10.11
N ARG A 106 -20.63 11.10 10.63
CA ARG A 106 -21.51 10.24 9.85
C ARG A 106 -22.19 11.00 8.71
N ALA A 107 -22.61 12.24 8.92
CA ALA A 107 -23.20 13.08 7.89
C ALA A 107 -22.22 13.35 6.73
N LEU A 108 -20.94 13.62 7.05
CA LEU A 108 -19.87 13.78 6.06
C LEU A 108 -19.70 12.52 5.19
N GLU A 109 -19.68 11.34 5.83
CA GLU A 109 -19.60 10.05 5.13
C GLU A 109 -20.83 9.80 4.25
N ILE A 110 -22.05 10.04 4.77
CA ILE A 110 -23.29 9.87 4.00
C ILE A 110 -23.30 10.76 2.77
N ALA A 111 -22.89 12.02 2.89
CA ALA A 111 -22.87 12.97 1.77
C ALA A 111 -21.96 12.49 0.63
N TYR A 112 -20.80 11.93 0.95
CA TYR A 112 -19.91 11.30 -0.04
C TYR A 112 -20.55 10.04 -0.65
N GLN A 113 -21.06 9.14 0.20
CA GLN A 113 -21.65 7.86 -0.19
C GLN A 113 -22.89 8.01 -1.09
N GLN A 114 -23.71 9.03 -0.87
CA GLN A 114 -24.88 9.33 -1.70
C GLN A 114 -24.48 9.76 -3.11
N ARG A 115 -23.51 10.67 -3.24
CA ARG A 115 -23.03 11.11 -4.56
C ARG A 115 -22.42 9.95 -5.35
N LEU A 116 -21.47 9.23 -4.73
CA LEU A 116 -20.80 8.12 -5.40
C LEU A 116 -21.77 6.98 -5.74
N GLY A 117 -22.61 6.57 -4.78
CA GLY A 117 -23.60 5.52 -5.02
C GLY A 117 -24.58 5.87 -6.14
N GLY A 118 -25.03 7.14 -6.20
CA GLY A 118 -25.86 7.63 -7.29
C GLY A 118 -25.17 7.59 -8.66
N SER A 119 -23.90 8.01 -8.74
CA SER A 119 -23.12 7.97 -9.99
C SER A 119 -22.86 6.53 -10.48
N LEU A 120 -22.51 5.61 -9.58
CA LEU A 120 -22.26 4.20 -9.93
C LEU A 120 -23.54 3.48 -10.35
N ALA A 121 -24.68 3.81 -9.71
CA ALA A 121 -25.99 3.33 -10.11
C ALA A 121 -26.38 3.83 -11.52
N ALA A 122 -26.13 5.11 -11.81
CA ALA A 122 -26.51 5.74 -13.07
C ALA A 122 -25.69 5.27 -14.27
N ALA A 123 -24.44 4.83 -14.06
CA ALA A 123 -23.54 4.36 -15.12
C ALA A 123 -24.05 3.12 -15.90
N GLY A 124 -25.12 2.46 -15.43
CA GLY A 124 -25.80 1.36 -16.12
C GLY A 124 -25.02 0.04 -16.13
N THR A 125 -25.65 -1.05 -16.57
CA THR A 125 -25.09 -2.41 -16.61
C THR A 125 -24.32 -2.71 -17.90
N GLY A 126 -23.96 -1.67 -18.68
CA GLY A 126 -23.38 -1.84 -20.01
C GLY A 126 -22.14 -2.73 -19.94
N ARG A 127 -22.11 -3.82 -20.72
CA ARG A 127 -20.88 -4.57 -20.90
C ARG A 127 -19.90 -3.66 -21.65
N ASP A 128 -18.66 -3.63 -21.21
CA ASP A 128 -17.59 -3.05 -22.03
C ASP A 128 -17.32 -4.02 -23.19
N GLU A 129 -18.18 -3.96 -24.21
CA GLU A 129 -18.13 -4.78 -25.43
C GLU A 129 -17.08 -4.28 -26.43
N THR A 130 -16.29 -3.27 -26.07
CA THR A 130 -15.17 -2.86 -26.90
C THR A 130 -14.11 -3.97 -26.89
N ALA A 131 -14.01 -4.72 -27.99
CA ALA A 131 -12.87 -5.59 -28.25
C ALA A 131 -11.65 -4.68 -28.49
N GLY A 132 -10.79 -4.55 -27.48
CA GLY A 132 -9.57 -3.76 -27.57
C GLY A 132 -8.37 -4.64 -27.91
N GLU A 133 -7.54 -4.21 -28.86
CA GLU A 133 -6.27 -4.90 -29.16
C GLU A 133 -5.28 -4.84 -27.98
N ILE A 134 -5.51 -3.92 -27.03
CA ILE A 134 -4.65 -3.67 -25.87
C ILE A 134 -5.48 -3.68 -24.58
N LEU A 135 -5.03 -4.46 -23.60
CA LEU A 135 -5.53 -4.46 -22.23
C LEU A 135 -4.41 -4.01 -21.29
N ALA A 136 -4.61 -2.96 -20.51
CA ALA A 136 -3.68 -2.52 -19.48
C ALA A 136 -4.26 -2.78 -18.07
N VAL A 137 -3.68 -3.74 -17.36
CA VAL A 137 -4.06 -4.10 -15.98
C VAL A 137 -3.20 -3.28 -15.01
N PHE A 138 -3.77 -2.23 -14.43
CA PHE A 138 -3.13 -1.36 -13.46
C PHE A 138 -3.33 -1.86 -12.03
N CYS A 139 -2.41 -1.46 -11.14
CA CYS A 139 -2.67 -1.52 -9.70
C CYS A 139 -4.00 -0.81 -9.35
N ILE A 140 -4.73 -1.32 -8.36
CA ILE A 140 -5.96 -0.70 -7.83
C ILE A 140 -5.76 0.68 -7.19
N ASP A 141 -4.53 1.20 -7.09
CA ASP A 141 -4.16 2.46 -6.44
C ASP A 141 -4.98 3.67 -6.95
N VAL A 142 -5.41 4.55 -6.03
CA VAL A 142 -6.25 5.72 -6.36
C VAL A 142 -5.58 6.70 -7.32
N ARG A 143 -4.24 6.77 -7.33
CA ARG A 143 -3.47 7.61 -8.26
C ARG A 143 -3.44 7.00 -9.66
N SER A 144 -3.57 5.67 -9.76
CA SER A 144 -3.71 4.99 -11.05
C SER A 144 -5.12 5.14 -11.63
N GLU A 145 -6.15 5.45 -10.84
CA GLU A 145 -7.50 5.76 -11.37
C GLU A 145 -7.48 6.96 -12.32
N VAL A 146 -6.90 8.08 -11.88
CA VAL A 146 -6.77 9.30 -12.69
C VAL A 146 -6.01 9.02 -13.99
N PHE A 147 -4.92 8.24 -13.89
CA PHE A 147 -4.12 7.86 -15.05
C PHE A 147 -4.90 6.98 -16.04
N ARG A 148 -5.63 5.97 -15.54
CA ARG A 148 -6.47 5.08 -16.37
C ARG A 148 -7.53 5.86 -17.13
N ARG A 149 -8.22 6.78 -16.45
CA ARG A 149 -9.22 7.66 -17.06
C ARG A 149 -8.62 8.52 -18.17
N ALA A 150 -7.43 9.10 -17.92
CA ALA A 150 -6.72 9.86 -18.94
C ALA A 150 -6.33 8.98 -20.15
N LEU A 151 -5.86 7.76 -19.89
CA LEU A 151 -5.45 6.80 -20.93
C LEU A 151 -6.61 6.37 -21.82
N GLU A 152 -7.74 5.99 -21.23
CA GLU A 152 -8.95 5.59 -21.96
C GLU A 152 -9.51 6.73 -22.81
N ALA A 153 -9.34 7.98 -22.39
CA ALA A 153 -9.75 9.15 -23.17
C ALA A 153 -8.88 9.40 -24.41
N PHE A 154 -7.61 8.99 -24.42
CA PHE A 154 -6.71 9.13 -25.57
C PHE A 154 -6.73 7.91 -26.50
N ALA A 155 -6.94 6.71 -25.93
CA ALA A 155 -6.88 5.46 -26.65
C ALA A 155 -8.21 4.69 -26.50
N PRO A 156 -9.24 5.03 -27.30
CA PRO A 156 -10.57 4.41 -27.17
C PRO A 156 -10.57 2.89 -27.48
N ASN A 157 -9.59 2.41 -28.26
CA ASN A 157 -9.41 0.99 -28.57
C ASN A 157 -8.59 0.23 -27.51
N LEU A 158 -8.19 0.90 -26.43
CA LEU A 158 -7.49 0.31 -25.29
C LEU A 158 -8.46 0.18 -24.12
N ARG A 159 -8.36 -0.95 -23.41
CA ARG A 159 -9.10 -1.19 -22.17
C ARG A 159 -8.18 -1.14 -20.97
N THR A 160 -8.66 -0.63 -19.85
CA THR A 160 -7.97 -0.77 -18.57
C THR A 160 -8.72 -1.69 -17.63
N ALA A 161 -7.97 -2.40 -16.81
CA ALA A 161 -8.50 -3.15 -15.68
C ALA A 161 -7.69 -2.81 -14.43
N GLY A 162 -8.28 -2.99 -13.25
CA GLY A 162 -7.66 -2.78 -11.95
C GLY A 162 -7.49 -4.12 -11.22
N PHE A 163 -6.28 -4.37 -10.72
CA PHE A 163 -5.98 -5.54 -9.90
C PHE A 163 -4.93 -5.17 -8.84
N ALA A 164 -4.84 -5.90 -7.72
CA ALA A 164 -3.87 -5.58 -6.69
C ALA A 164 -2.43 -5.71 -7.24
N GLY A 165 -1.56 -4.73 -6.97
CA GLY A 165 -0.26 -4.59 -7.64
C GLY A 165 0.77 -5.71 -7.41
N PHE A 166 0.48 -6.67 -6.51
CA PHE A 166 1.27 -7.90 -6.37
C PHE A 166 0.87 -8.99 -7.37
N PHE A 167 -0.21 -8.78 -8.12
CA PHE A 167 -0.72 -9.66 -9.16
C PHE A 167 -0.94 -11.12 -8.72
N GLY A 168 -1.27 -11.34 -7.44
CA GLY A 168 -1.50 -12.69 -6.92
C GLY A 168 -0.22 -13.50 -6.67
N LEU A 169 0.97 -12.91 -6.85
CA LEU A 169 2.24 -13.60 -6.67
C LEU A 169 2.69 -13.58 -5.19
N PRO A 170 2.78 -14.73 -4.51
CA PRO A 170 3.19 -14.79 -3.11
C PRO A 170 4.72 -14.81 -2.98
N VAL A 171 5.39 -13.80 -3.53
CA VAL A 171 6.85 -13.79 -3.70
C VAL A 171 7.57 -12.88 -2.71
N ALA A 172 8.78 -13.28 -2.33
CA ALA A 172 9.79 -12.39 -1.76
C ALA A 172 10.97 -12.23 -2.73
N HIS A 173 11.57 -11.04 -2.74
CA HIS A 173 12.73 -10.73 -3.56
C HIS A 173 14.03 -10.92 -2.76
N ALA A 174 14.95 -11.70 -3.33
CA ALA A 174 16.31 -11.89 -2.85
C ALA A 174 17.32 -11.31 -3.88
N PRO A 175 17.68 -10.01 -3.79
CA PRO A 175 18.61 -9.39 -4.72
C PRO A 175 20.00 -10.03 -4.64
N ILE A 176 20.64 -10.25 -5.78
CA ILE A 176 21.95 -10.93 -5.82
C ILE A 176 23.01 -10.14 -5.05
N GLY A 177 23.90 -10.85 -4.35
CA GLY A 177 25.02 -10.22 -3.64
C GLY A 177 24.61 -9.49 -2.36
N THR A 178 23.37 -9.66 -1.92
CA THR A 178 22.83 -9.14 -0.65
C THR A 178 22.36 -10.28 0.26
N ARG A 179 22.02 -9.95 1.52
CA ARG A 179 21.29 -10.83 2.43
C ARG A 179 19.82 -10.40 2.59
N LEU A 180 19.36 -9.49 1.73
CA LEU A 180 18.00 -8.99 1.81
C LEU A 180 17.04 -10.08 1.33
N HIS A 181 15.93 -10.20 2.05
CA HIS A 181 14.79 -11.03 1.66
C HIS A 181 13.54 -10.19 1.92
N GLU A 182 13.03 -9.58 0.86
CA GLU A 182 12.02 -8.52 0.93
C GLU A 182 10.67 -9.06 0.42
N PRO A 183 9.66 -9.23 1.28
CA PRO A 183 8.32 -9.59 0.84
C PRO A 183 7.78 -8.57 -0.17
N ARG A 184 7.22 -9.03 -1.29
CA ARG A 184 6.64 -8.19 -2.36
C ARG A 184 5.14 -8.44 -2.52
N LEU A 185 4.45 -8.65 -1.40
CA LEU A 185 3.04 -9.02 -1.30
C LEU A 185 2.38 -8.29 -0.10
N PRO A 186 1.05 -8.35 0.08
CA PRO A 186 0.38 -7.69 1.19
C PRO A 186 0.90 -8.16 2.55
N GLY A 187 1.04 -7.24 3.52
CA GLY A 187 1.58 -7.54 4.86
C GLY A 187 0.72 -8.48 5.73
N LEU A 188 -0.44 -8.93 5.22
CA LEU A 188 -1.28 -9.96 5.84
C LEU A 188 -0.98 -11.39 5.33
N LEU A 189 -0.08 -11.54 4.36
CA LEU A 189 0.28 -12.83 3.74
C LEU A 189 1.77 -13.12 3.91
N ALA A 190 2.12 -14.39 4.10
CA ALA A 190 3.51 -14.85 4.08
C ALA A 190 3.93 -15.21 2.64
N PRO A 191 5.15 -14.85 2.21
CA PRO A 191 5.68 -15.29 0.92
C PRO A 191 5.90 -16.81 0.95
N THR A 192 5.58 -17.47 -0.16
CA THR A 192 5.79 -18.93 -0.36
C THR A 192 6.72 -19.24 -1.51
N LEU A 193 7.06 -18.23 -2.31
CA LEU A 193 7.96 -18.31 -3.46
C LEU A 193 9.05 -17.25 -3.34
N GLU A 194 10.19 -17.50 -4.00
CA GLU A 194 11.32 -16.57 -4.04
C GLU A 194 11.59 -16.12 -5.47
N VAL A 195 11.95 -14.86 -5.62
CA VAL A 195 12.45 -14.26 -6.87
C VAL A 195 13.88 -13.82 -6.63
N THR A 196 14.79 -14.26 -7.50
CA THR A 196 16.20 -13.80 -7.54
C THR A 196 16.45 -13.10 -8.87
N GLU A 197 17.58 -12.39 -8.98
CA GLU A 197 18.00 -11.78 -10.25
C GLU A 197 18.95 -12.74 -11.00
N GLN A 198 18.82 -12.79 -12.32
CA GLN A 198 19.76 -13.47 -13.23
C GLN A 198 20.22 -12.51 -14.31
N ALA A 199 21.49 -12.61 -14.70
CA ALA A 199 22.02 -11.82 -15.79
C ALA A 199 21.52 -12.32 -17.15
N ALA A 200 21.42 -11.42 -18.12
CA ALA A 200 21.12 -11.76 -19.50
C ALA A 200 22.17 -12.75 -20.08
N ALA A 201 21.75 -13.49 -21.12
CA ALA A 201 22.61 -14.48 -21.78
C ALA A 201 23.96 -13.87 -22.19
N GLY A 202 25.06 -14.49 -21.75
CA GLY A 202 26.43 -14.02 -22.01
C GLY A 202 27.10 -13.26 -20.86
N SER A 203 26.40 -13.01 -19.75
CA SER A 203 26.99 -12.44 -18.53
C SER A 203 26.95 -13.45 -17.37
N ASP A 204 28.02 -13.51 -16.58
CA ASP A 204 28.10 -14.39 -15.41
C ASP A 204 27.39 -13.74 -14.20
N THR A 205 26.31 -14.37 -13.76
CA THR A 205 25.51 -13.91 -12.61
C THR A 205 26.32 -14.00 -11.31
N ASP A 206 27.20 -14.99 -11.17
CA ASP A 206 27.99 -15.18 -9.95
C ASP A 206 29.13 -14.17 -9.83
N ASP A 207 29.77 -13.83 -10.95
CA ASP A 207 30.73 -12.73 -10.99
C ASP A 207 30.06 -11.38 -10.64
N LEU A 208 28.88 -11.08 -11.20
CA LEU A 208 28.11 -9.89 -10.84
C LEU A 208 27.71 -9.88 -9.35
N ARG A 209 27.25 -11.01 -8.82
CA ARG A 209 26.92 -11.21 -7.40
C ARG A 209 28.13 -10.87 -6.52
N HIS A 210 29.31 -11.37 -6.87
CA HIS A 210 30.55 -11.13 -6.13
C HIS A 210 31.00 -9.67 -6.20
N ARG A 211 31.02 -9.08 -7.41
CA ARG A 211 31.37 -7.67 -7.64
C ARG A 211 30.47 -6.73 -6.85
N ARG A 212 29.15 -6.93 -6.92
CA ARG A 212 28.16 -6.17 -6.16
C ARG A 212 28.38 -6.34 -4.66
N GLY A 213 28.55 -7.58 -4.19
CA GLY A 213 28.79 -7.87 -2.78
C GLY A 213 30.08 -7.22 -2.22
N LYS A 214 31.14 -7.10 -3.04
CA LYS A 214 32.35 -6.35 -2.66
C LYS A 214 32.08 -4.85 -2.53
N ARG A 215 31.39 -4.24 -3.50
CA ARG A 215 31.05 -2.80 -3.48
C ARG A 215 30.16 -2.46 -2.28
N LEU A 216 29.17 -3.30 -1.99
CA LEU A 216 28.28 -3.13 -0.83
C LEU A 216 29.07 -3.21 0.49
N ARG A 217 29.92 -4.23 0.66
CA ARG A 217 30.78 -4.37 1.85
C ARG A 217 31.73 -3.18 2.03
N ALA A 218 32.35 -2.70 0.96
CA ALA A 218 33.19 -1.51 1.01
C ALA A 218 32.39 -0.26 1.44
N SER A 219 31.18 -0.09 0.92
CA SER A 219 30.32 1.03 1.29
C SER A 219 29.82 0.96 2.74
N ALA A 220 29.51 -0.25 3.23
CA ALA A 220 29.06 -0.48 4.60
C ALA A 220 30.21 -0.27 5.60
N GLY A 221 31.40 -0.80 5.30
CA GLY A 221 32.60 -0.59 6.12
C GLY A 221 32.95 0.89 6.28
N TRP A 222 32.82 1.68 5.20
CA TRP A 222 32.98 3.13 5.28
C TRP A 222 31.95 3.75 6.25
N ARG A 223 30.66 3.43 6.11
CA ARG A 223 29.61 3.97 7.01
C ARG A 223 29.83 3.59 8.47
N SER A 224 30.23 2.36 8.76
CA SER A 224 30.52 1.94 10.15
C SER A 224 31.66 2.73 10.76
N THR A 225 32.68 3.11 9.98
CA THR A 225 33.78 3.97 10.46
C THR A 225 33.26 5.34 10.89
N TRP A 226 32.31 5.93 10.16
CA TRP A 226 31.67 7.21 10.54
C TRP A 226 30.78 7.12 11.78
N GLN A 227 30.35 5.91 12.17
CA GLN A 227 29.53 5.68 13.36
C GLN A 227 30.36 5.43 14.62
N LEU A 228 31.69 5.34 14.52
CA LEU A 228 32.56 5.19 15.68
C LEU A 228 32.59 6.51 16.48
N PRO A 229 32.51 6.49 17.82
CA PRO A 229 32.56 7.70 18.64
C PRO A 229 33.79 8.58 18.36
N ALA A 230 34.95 7.97 18.10
CA ALA A 230 36.19 8.67 17.77
C ALA A 230 36.18 9.36 16.39
N ALA A 231 35.26 8.97 15.49
CA ALA A 231 35.10 9.59 14.18
C ALA A 231 34.24 10.86 14.21
N ALA A 232 33.46 11.08 15.27
CA ALA A 232 32.45 12.14 15.31
C ALA A 232 33.04 13.55 15.13
N PHE A 233 34.27 13.79 15.58
CA PHE A 233 34.93 15.10 15.47
C PHE A 233 36.08 15.11 14.46
N GLY A 234 37.07 14.22 14.61
CA GLY A 234 38.29 14.28 13.77
C GLY A 234 38.07 13.99 12.27
N LEU A 235 37.16 13.08 11.93
CA LEU A 235 36.83 12.77 10.52
C LEU A 235 35.98 13.87 9.88
N VAL A 236 35.10 14.51 10.67
CA VAL A 236 34.30 15.65 10.23
C VAL A 236 35.20 16.85 9.96
N GLU A 237 36.16 17.15 10.83
CA GLU A 237 37.12 18.25 10.63
C GLU A 237 38.01 18.02 9.41
N ALA A 238 38.51 16.79 9.22
CA ALA A 238 39.43 16.48 8.11
C ALA A 238 38.74 16.39 6.73
N LEU A 239 37.50 15.90 6.67
CA LEU A 239 36.79 15.62 5.41
C LEU A 239 35.56 16.52 5.18
N GLY A 240 35.25 17.42 6.13
CA GLY A 240 34.04 18.23 6.15
C GLY A 240 33.86 19.13 4.93
N ILE A 241 34.94 19.77 4.46
CA ILE A 241 34.90 20.61 3.24
C ILE A 241 34.53 19.78 2.00
N GLY A 242 35.05 18.56 1.89
CA GLY A 242 34.67 17.63 0.82
C GLY A 242 33.19 17.23 0.88
N ASN A 243 32.64 17.10 2.08
CA ASN A 243 31.21 16.87 2.28
C ASN A 243 30.36 18.11 1.95
N ALA A 244 30.86 19.34 2.16
CA ALA A 244 30.17 20.56 1.74
C ALA A 244 29.96 20.61 0.22
N PHE A 245 30.98 20.27 -0.58
CA PHE A 245 30.82 20.15 -2.04
C PHE A 245 29.78 19.08 -2.42
N ARG A 246 29.77 17.93 -1.74
CA ARG A 246 28.78 16.88 -1.96
C ARG A 246 27.36 17.34 -1.61
N LEU A 247 27.19 18.13 -0.55
CA LEU A 247 25.91 18.72 -0.17
C LEU A 247 25.45 19.70 -1.25
N VAL A 248 26.32 20.62 -1.69
CA VAL A 248 25.99 21.55 -2.79
C VAL A 248 25.57 20.79 -4.03
N ARG A 249 26.34 19.77 -4.45
CA ARG A 249 25.99 18.94 -5.61
C ARG A 249 24.65 18.22 -5.43
N ARG A 250 24.31 17.75 -4.23
CA ARG A 250 23.04 17.09 -3.93
C ARG A 250 21.85 18.06 -3.89
N SER A 251 22.10 19.33 -3.61
CA SER A 251 21.06 20.38 -3.62
C SER A 251 20.82 20.99 -5.00
N LEU A 252 21.60 20.65 -6.03
CA LEU A 252 21.32 21.06 -7.40
C LEU A 252 20.15 20.24 -7.97
N PRO A 253 19.24 20.85 -8.75
CA PRO A 253 18.12 20.14 -9.37
C PRO A 253 18.63 18.97 -10.23
N THR A 254 17.97 17.83 -10.11
CA THR A 254 18.28 16.63 -10.89
C THR A 254 17.01 15.97 -11.38
N THR A 255 17.06 15.42 -12.58
CA THR A 255 15.95 14.74 -13.24
C THR A 255 16.22 13.24 -13.41
N ALA A 256 17.06 12.69 -12.52
CA ALA A 256 17.43 11.29 -12.54
C ALA A 256 16.18 10.39 -12.48
N ALA A 257 16.24 9.28 -13.21
CA ALA A 257 15.22 8.24 -13.16
C ALA A 257 15.17 7.59 -11.77
N ARG A 258 14.04 6.95 -11.48
CA ARG A 258 13.83 6.18 -10.25
C ARG A 258 14.95 5.16 -10.06
N CYS A 259 15.45 5.03 -8.83
CA CYS A 259 16.42 4.03 -8.44
C CYS A 259 15.90 3.32 -7.18
N ALA A 260 15.76 2.01 -7.22
CA ALA A 260 15.33 1.25 -6.06
C ALA A 260 16.48 1.09 -5.06
N VAL A 261 16.14 0.89 -3.78
CA VAL A 261 17.14 0.55 -2.74
C VAL A 261 17.83 -0.77 -3.08
N THR A 262 17.08 -1.71 -3.67
CA THR A 262 17.59 -2.98 -4.20
C THR A 262 18.54 -2.83 -5.38
N ASP A 263 18.78 -1.62 -5.89
CA ASP A 263 19.80 -1.39 -6.93
C ASP A 263 21.17 -1.01 -6.35
N ALA A 264 21.27 -0.86 -5.01
CA ALA A 264 22.52 -0.47 -4.37
C ALA A 264 23.69 -1.41 -4.74
N GLY A 265 24.82 -0.80 -5.12
CA GLY A 265 26.03 -1.51 -5.53
C GLY A 265 26.07 -1.91 -7.01
N LEU A 266 25.01 -1.66 -7.78
CA LEU A 266 24.96 -1.89 -9.24
C LEU A 266 25.19 -0.59 -10.01
N SER A 267 25.90 -0.69 -11.13
CA SER A 267 25.91 0.34 -12.18
C SER A 267 24.63 0.27 -13.02
N ALA A 268 24.37 1.31 -13.82
CA ALA A 268 23.22 1.34 -14.72
C ALA A 268 23.22 0.17 -15.72
N ASN A 269 24.39 -0.16 -16.29
CA ASN A 269 24.52 -1.26 -17.24
C ASN A 269 24.28 -2.63 -16.58
N GLU A 270 24.82 -2.84 -15.37
CA GLU A 270 24.60 -4.10 -14.66
C GLU A 270 23.13 -4.27 -14.28
N ARG A 271 22.44 -3.19 -13.86
CA ARG A 271 21.00 -3.20 -13.58
C ARG A 271 20.19 -3.52 -14.84
N ALA A 272 20.51 -2.87 -15.95
CA ALA A 272 19.86 -3.12 -17.24
C ALA A 272 20.11 -4.54 -17.77
N ALA A 273 21.15 -5.23 -17.31
CA ALA A 273 21.46 -6.61 -17.67
C ALA A 273 20.80 -7.67 -16.76
N LEU A 274 20.29 -7.28 -15.58
CA LEU A 274 19.65 -8.19 -14.63
C LEU A 274 18.14 -8.31 -14.89
N ARG A 275 17.62 -9.52 -14.73
CA ARG A 275 16.20 -9.86 -14.87
C ARG A 275 15.72 -10.63 -13.64
N PRO A 276 14.57 -10.29 -13.05
CA PRO A 276 13.98 -11.07 -11.97
C PRO A 276 13.53 -12.42 -12.51
N ARG A 277 13.79 -13.49 -11.76
CA ARG A 277 13.45 -14.86 -12.12
C ARG A 277 12.83 -15.55 -10.94
N LEU A 278 11.66 -16.12 -11.18
CA LEU A 278 10.94 -16.92 -10.21
C LEU A 278 11.68 -18.25 -9.98
N VAL A 279 12.03 -18.52 -8.73
CA VAL A 279 12.70 -19.74 -8.31
C VAL A 279 11.66 -20.80 -7.99
N ILE A 280 11.45 -21.73 -8.92
CA ILE A 280 10.66 -22.94 -8.71
C ILE A 280 11.54 -24.11 -9.14
N ALA A 281 11.94 -24.92 -8.17
CA ALA A 281 12.77 -26.10 -8.36
C ALA A 281 11.97 -27.40 -8.17
N GLY A 282 12.52 -28.51 -8.65
CA GLY A 282 11.91 -29.84 -8.57
C GLY A 282 11.42 -30.37 -9.91
N THR A 283 11.10 -31.65 -9.94
CA THR A 283 10.59 -32.35 -11.14
C THR A 283 9.19 -31.86 -11.55
N ASP A 284 8.45 -31.23 -10.64
CA ASP A 284 7.11 -30.67 -10.83
C ASP A 284 7.10 -29.16 -11.12
N ALA A 285 8.26 -28.56 -11.42
CA ALA A 285 8.38 -27.11 -11.58
C ALA A 285 7.50 -26.52 -12.69
N ALA A 286 7.37 -27.22 -13.83
CA ALA A 286 6.51 -26.78 -14.93
C ALA A 286 5.02 -26.76 -14.52
N GLU A 287 4.58 -27.78 -13.79
CA GLU A 287 3.21 -27.91 -13.30
C GLU A 287 2.89 -26.84 -12.24
N LYS A 288 3.82 -26.59 -11.31
CA LYS A 288 3.70 -25.49 -10.33
C LYS A 288 3.58 -24.12 -11.01
N ARG A 289 4.38 -23.87 -12.06
CA ARG A 289 4.29 -22.64 -12.87
C ARG A 289 2.93 -22.51 -13.56
N ALA A 290 2.43 -23.60 -14.15
CA ALA A 290 1.11 -23.62 -14.78
C ALA A 290 -0.03 -23.39 -13.77
N ASN A 291 0.04 -24.01 -12.59
CA ASN A 291 -0.91 -23.79 -11.49
C ASN A 291 -0.91 -22.32 -11.02
N LEU A 292 0.27 -21.71 -10.88
CA LEU A 292 0.39 -20.30 -10.50
C LEU A 292 -0.21 -19.38 -11.57
N ALA A 293 0.11 -19.63 -12.84
CA ALA A 293 -0.45 -18.87 -13.96
C ALA A 293 -1.98 -18.98 -14.03
N GLU A 294 -2.53 -20.18 -13.87
CA GLU A 294 -3.98 -20.40 -13.81
C GLU A 294 -4.62 -19.62 -12.66
N THR A 295 -4.07 -19.74 -11.45
CA THR A 295 -4.58 -19.07 -10.25
C THR A 295 -4.65 -17.56 -10.45
N VAL A 296 -3.57 -16.96 -10.97
CA VAL A 296 -3.47 -15.53 -11.21
C VAL A 296 -4.42 -15.05 -12.31
N LEU A 297 -4.51 -15.78 -13.43
CA LEU A 297 -5.43 -15.44 -14.52
C LEU A 297 -6.89 -15.49 -14.07
N ARG A 298 -7.28 -16.51 -13.29
CA ARG A 298 -8.63 -16.60 -12.72
C ARG A 298 -8.90 -15.47 -11.74
N ALA A 299 -7.96 -15.16 -10.85
CA ALA A 299 -8.11 -14.06 -9.89
C ALA A 299 -8.30 -12.70 -10.58
N MET A 300 -7.61 -12.44 -11.68
CA MET A 300 -7.78 -11.23 -12.50
C MET A 300 -9.04 -11.25 -13.39
N SER A 301 -9.86 -12.30 -13.32
CA SER A 301 -10.99 -12.54 -14.23
C SER A 301 -10.60 -12.61 -15.72
N LEU A 302 -9.31 -12.91 -16.02
CA LEU A 302 -8.78 -13.05 -17.38
C LEU A 302 -8.88 -14.51 -17.88
N THR A 303 -10.09 -15.05 -17.83
CA THR A 303 -10.36 -16.42 -18.30
C THR A 303 -10.49 -16.53 -19.82
N ARG A 304 -10.78 -15.41 -20.48
CA ARG A 304 -10.80 -15.25 -21.94
C ARG A 304 -10.03 -13.99 -22.30
N ILE A 305 -8.94 -14.14 -23.05
CA ILE A 305 -8.08 -13.03 -23.45
C ILE A 305 -8.20 -12.84 -24.95
N GLU A 306 -8.70 -11.67 -25.34
CA GLU A 306 -8.85 -11.27 -26.74
C GLU A 306 -7.83 -10.18 -27.13
N ALA A 307 -7.15 -9.59 -26.15
CA ALA A 307 -6.14 -8.58 -26.38
C ALA A 307 -4.84 -9.19 -26.94
N ARG A 308 -4.22 -8.49 -27.90
CA ARG A 308 -2.94 -8.85 -28.51
C ARG A 308 -1.76 -8.35 -27.66
N VAL A 309 -1.97 -7.30 -26.89
CA VAL A 309 -1.03 -6.83 -25.87
C VAL A 309 -1.74 -6.74 -24.52
N VAL A 310 -1.18 -7.41 -23.51
CA VAL A 310 -1.62 -7.27 -22.11
C VAL A 310 -0.50 -6.61 -21.31
N ALA A 311 -0.68 -5.34 -20.95
CA ALA A 311 0.27 -4.61 -20.11
C ALA A 311 -0.06 -4.83 -18.63
N LEU A 312 0.89 -5.36 -17.86
CA LEU A 312 0.78 -5.51 -16.40
C LEU A 312 1.49 -4.32 -15.76
N VAL A 313 0.72 -3.36 -15.26
CA VAL A 313 1.21 -2.06 -14.79
C VAL A 313 1.20 -2.01 -13.25
N GLY A 314 2.31 -2.42 -12.66
CA GLY A 314 2.58 -2.14 -11.25
C GLY A 314 2.77 -0.64 -11.05
N HIS A 315 2.72 -0.17 -9.79
CA HIS A 315 3.12 1.21 -9.48
C HIS A 315 4.20 1.26 -8.42
N GLY A 316 4.85 2.41 -8.36
CA GLY A 316 5.82 2.80 -7.35
C GLY A 316 5.98 4.31 -7.36
N SER A 317 6.77 4.82 -6.43
CA SER A 317 7.01 6.23 -6.25
C SER A 317 8.52 6.53 -6.37
N GLN A 318 8.83 7.82 -6.42
CA GLN A 318 10.19 8.32 -6.38
C GLN A 318 10.28 9.45 -5.37
N SER A 319 11.15 9.29 -4.37
CA SER A 319 11.46 10.37 -3.43
C SER A 319 12.90 10.26 -2.94
N ALA A 320 13.51 11.40 -2.64
CA ALA A 320 14.82 11.46 -2.01
C ALA A 320 14.68 11.70 -0.50
N ASN A 321 15.57 11.09 0.29
CA ASN A 321 15.67 11.33 1.74
C ASN A 321 14.33 11.24 2.52
N ASN A 322 13.55 10.19 2.23
CA ASN A 322 12.20 10.06 2.76
C ASN A 322 12.04 8.78 3.58
N ALA A 323 12.00 8.92 4.91
CA ALA A 323 11.75 7.80 5.83
C ALA A 323 10.37 7.14 5.63
N HIS A 324 9.43 7.86 4.99
CA HIS A 324 8.07 7.40 4.70
C HIS A 324 7.89 6.96 3.24
N ALA A 325 8.98 6.69 2.51
CA ALA A 325 8.91 6.31 1.08
C ALA A 325 8.03 5.07 0.85
N ALA A 326 8.07 4.09 1.75
CA ALA A 326 7.22 2.89 1.66
C ALA A 326 5.71 3.20 1.68
N GLY A 327 5.29 4.30 2.33
CA GLY A 327 3.90 4.76 2.32
C GLY A 327 3.46 5.41 1.01
N LEU A 328 4.40 5.73 0.11
CA LEU A 328 4.12 6.22 -1.24
C LEU A 328 4.13 5.10 -2.29
N ASP A 329 4.84 4.01 -2.02
CA ASP A 329 4.85 2.81 -2.85
C ASP A 329 3.56 1.98 -2.69
N CYS A 330 3.50 0.78 -3.27
CA CYS A 330 2.30 -0.04 -3.30
C CYS A 330 2.05 -0.73 -1.96
N GLY A 331 0.95 -0.38 -1.29
CA GLY A 331 0.51 -1.07 -0.06
C GLY A 331 0.21 -2.56 -0.28
N ALA A 332 -0.30 -2.93 -1.46
CA ALA A 332 -0.53 -4.33 -1.82
C ALA A 332 0.77 -5.11 -2.13
N CYS A 333 1.91 -4.43 -2.29
CA CYS A 333 3.23 -5.06 -2.42
C CYS A 333 4.05 -4.92 -1.12
N GLY A 334 3.44 -4.54 0.01
CA GLY A 334 4.13 -4.39 1.28
C GLY A 334 4.95 -3.10 1.40
N GLY A 335 4.52 -2.02 0.73
CA GLY A 335 5.26 -0.74 0.70
C GLY A 335 6.44 -0.75 -0.26
N GLN A 336 6.35 -1.59 -1.30
CA GLN A 336 7.36 -1.75 -2.34
C GLN A 336 6.74 -1.45 -3.70
N ALA A 337 7.54 -1.14 -4.71
CA ALA A 337 7.00 -1.04 -6.06
C ALA A 337 6.61 -2.39 -6.66
N GLY A 338 5.60 -2.35 -7.53
CA GLY A 338 5.03 -3.51 -8.22
C GLY A 338 5.75 -3.91 -9.51
N ASP A 339 6.88 -3.29 -9.86
CA ASP A 339 7.66 -3.59 -11.07
C ASP A 339 8.13 -5.06 -11.09
N LEU A 340 8.66 -5.56 -9.97
CA LEU A 340 9.15 -6.94 -9.88
C LEU A 340 8.02 -7.96 -10.12
N ASN A 341 6.86 -7.75 -9.51
CA ASN A 341 5.71 -8.64 -9.66
C ASN A 341 5.16 -8.63 -11.08
N ALA A 342 5.06 -7.44 -11.69
CA ALA A 342 4.66 -7.30 -13.08
C ALA A 342 5.60 -8.03 -14.04
N ARG A 343 6.92 -7.86 -13.86
CA ARG A 343 7.96 -8.51 -14.68
C ARG A 343 7.93 -10.03 -14.56
N VAL A 344 7.88 -10.55 -13.32
CA VAL A 344 7.81 -11.99 -13.07
C VAL A 344 6.54 -12.60 -13.65
N LEU A 345 5.39 -11.93 -13.53
CA LEU A 345 4.14 -12.44 -14.09
C LEU A 345 4.14 -12.39 -15.63
N ALA A 346 4.63 -11.30 -16.23
CA ALA A 346 4.75 -11.20 -17.68
C ALA A 346 5.64 -12.32 -18.24
N ASP A 347 6.79 -12.57 -17.61
CA ASP A 347 7.68 -13.67 -17.95
C ASP A 347 6.98 -15.04 -17.84
N LEU A 348 6.27 -15.27 -16.72
CA LEU A 348 5.53 -16.52 -16.49
C LEU A 348 4.45 -16.76 -17.54
N LEU A 349 3.69 -15.73 -17.91
CA LEU A 349 2.59 -15.83 -18.88
C LEU A 349 3.08 -15.86 -20.33
N ASN A 350 4.33 -15.45 -20.60
CA ASN A 350 4.98 -15.58 -21.90
C ASN A 350 5.77 -16.89 -22.05
N ASP A 351 5.99 -17.65 -20.98
CA ASP A 351 6.71 -18.94 -21.02
C ASP A 351 5.95 -19.95 -21.91
N PRO A 352 6.57 -20.46 -23.01
CA PRO A 352 5.92 -21.41 -23.91
C PRO A 352 5.44 -22.69 -23.23
N ALA A 353 6.18 -23.18 -22.20
CA ALA A 353 5.81 -24.39 -21.48
C ALA A 353 4.56 -24.16 -20.62
N VAL A 354 4.45 -22.99 -20.00
CA VAL A 354 3.24 -22.58 -19.26
C VAL A 354 2.06 -22.45 -20.21
N ARG A 355 2.23 -21.74 -21.33
CA ARG A 355 1.16 -21.56 -22.33
C ARG A 355 0.67 -22.87 -22.91
N ALA A 356 1.55 -23.86 -23.13
CA ALA A 356 1.16 -25.18 -23.61
C ALA A 356 0.31 -25.98 -22.61
N ALA A 357 0.45 -25.73 -21.31
CA ALA A 357 -0.27 -26.42 -20.25
C ALA A 357 -1.66 -25.80 -19.94
N LEU A 358 -1.86 -24.51 -20.23
CA LEU A 358 -3.12 -23.80 -19.91
C LEU A 358 -4.39 -24.33 -20.59
N PRO A 359 -4.38 -24.80 -21.87
CA PRO A 359 -5.58 -25.32 -22.51
C PRO A 359 -6.21 -26.50 -21.77
N GLY A 360 -5.40 -27.38 -21.17
CA GLY A 360 -5.88 -28.49 -20.34
C GLY A 360 -6.60 -28.05 -19.06
N ARG A 361 -6.48 -26.76 -18.69
CA ARG A 361 -7.10 -26.12 -17.53
C ARG A 361 -8.28 -25.22 -17.94
N GLY A 362 -8.68 -25.25 -19.21
CA GLY A 362 -9.76 -24.40 -19.74
C GLY A 362 -9.39 -22.92 -19.85
N LEU A 363 -8.10 -22.60 -19.92
CA LEU A 363 -7.59 -21.25 -20.16
C LEU A 363 -6.84 -21.23 -21.49
N GLN A 364 -7.07 -20.22 -22.30
CA GLN A 364 -6.40 -20.07 -23.59
C GLN A 364 -5.84 -18.66 -23.73
N ILE A 365 -4.55 -18.60 -24.02
CA ILE A 365 -3.85 -17.36 -24.40
C ILE A 365 -3.61 -17.46 -25.91
N PRO A 366 -4.15 -16.54 -26.73
CA PRO A 366 -3.86 -16.51 -28.16
C PRO A 366 -2.36 -16.47 -28.45
N ALA A 367 -1.93 -17.13 -29.51
CA ALA A 367 -0.52 -17.22 -29.88
C ALA A 367 0.09 -15.84 -30.19
N ASP A 368 -0.74 -14.89 -30.63
CA ASP A 368 -0.37 -13.51 -30.95
C ASP A 368 -0.59 -12.54 -29.77
N THR A 369 -0.95 -13.02 -28.59
CA THR A 369 -0.96 -12.23 -27.36
C THR A 369 0.42 -12.19 -26.72
N VAL A 370 0.91 -10.99 -26.37
CA VAL A 370 2.13 -10.79 -25.57
C VAL A 370 1.81 -10.07 -24.27
N PHE A 371 2.41 -10.52 -23.16
CA PHE A 371 2.36 -9.81 -21.89
C PHE A 371 3.57 -8.90 -21.77
N VAL A 372 3.38 -7.65 -21.37
CA VAL A 372 4.44 -6.66 -21.18
C VAL A 372 4.34 -6.11 -19.77
N ALA A 373 5.43 -6.13 -19.03
CA ALA A 373 5.47 -5.51 -17.71
C ALA A 373 5.69 -4.00 -17.81
N ALA A 374 5.10 -3.26 -16.89
CA ALA A 374 5.25 -1.83 -16.80
C ALA A 374 5.24 -1.34 -15.34
N LEU A 375 5.83 -0.16 -15.13
CA LEU A 375 5.81 0.53 -13.84
C LEU A 375 5.30 1.95 -14.01
N HIS A 376 4.17 2.27 -13.37
CA HIS A 376 3.70 3.63 -13.18
C HIS A 376 4.41 4.29 -11.99
N ASN A 377 5.23 5.31 -12.25
CA ASN A 377 5.80 6.18 -11.23
C ASN A 377 4.76 7.24 -10.82
N THR A 378 4.12 7.04 -9.67
CA THR A 378 3.05 7.92 -9.17
C THR A 378 3.52 9.32 -8.81
N THR A 379 4.82 9.51 -8.60
CA THR A 379 5.37 10.84 -8.30
C THR A 379 5.51 11.68 -9.57
N THR A 380 5.79 11.07 -10.72
CA THR A 380 6.01 11.80 -11.99
C THR A 380 4.95 11.54 -13.06
N ASP A 381 4.04 10.58 -12.85
CA ASP A 381 3.10 10.02 -13.83
C ASP A 381 3.78 9.54 -15.12
N GLU A 382 5.00 9.03 -14.99
CA GLU A 382 5.70 8.33 -16.06
C GLU A 382 5.41 6.84 -15.97
N VAL A 383 5.30 6.17 -17.12
CA VAL A 383 5.17 4.72 -17.16
C VAL A 383 6.37 4.14 -17.92
N GLU A 384 7.19 3.36 -17.22
CA GLU A 384 8.30 2.62 -17.79
C GLU A 384 7.79 1.28 -18.32
N LEU A 385 7.94 1.01 -19.62
CA LEU A 385 7.65 -0.29 -20.22
C LEU A 385 8.93 -1.14 -20.27
N PHE A 386 8.87 -2.37 -19.77
CA PHE A 386 9.99 -3.31 -19.81
C PHE A 386 9.97 -4.12 -21.11
N GLU A 387 9.96 -3.43 -22.26
CA GLU A 387 9.80 -4.05 -23.59
C GLU A 387 10.93 -5.02 -23.94
N GLY A 388 12.16 -4.72 -23.50
CA GLY A 388 13.35 -5.55 -23.74
C GLY A 388 13.35 -6.90 -23.01
N GLU A 389 12.28 -7.21 -22.26
CA GLU A 389 12.10 -8.48 -21.54
C GLU A 389 11.11 -9.40 -22.27
N ALA A 390 10.17 -8.83 -23.02
CA ALA A 390 9.18 -9.59 -23.78
C ALA A 390 9.63 -9.76 -25.24
N ASN A 391 9.40 -10.94 -25.82
CA ASN A 391 9.52 -11.10 -27.27
C ASN A 391 8.26 -10.52 -27.95
N VAL A 392 8.28 -9.21 -28.18
CA VAL A 392 7.13 -8.47 -28.72
C VAL A 392 6.87 -8.71 -30.21
N GLY A 393 7.78 -9.33 -30.96
CA GLY A 393 7.57 -9.80 -32.33
C GLY A 393 6.72 -8.87 -33.22
N SER A 394 5.61 -9.41 -33.75
CA SER A 394 4.66 -8.69 -34.61
C SER A 394 3.80 -7.63 -33.89
N GLN A 395 3.87 -7.57 -32.56
CA GLN A 395 3.07 -6.73 -31.68
C GLN A 395 3.84 -5.45 -31.32
N ALA A 396 5.11 -5.33 -31.75
CA ALA A 396 5.92 -4.14 -31.58
C ALA A 396 5.23 -2.82 -31.99
N PRO A 397 4.42 -2.75 -33.08
CA PRO A 397 3.64 -1.55 -33.39
C PRO A 397 2.59 -1.20 -32.31
N LEU A 398 1.88 -2.20 -31.78
CA LEU A 398 0.89 -2.00 -30.71
C LEU A 398 1.56 -1.56 -29.41
N VAL A 399 2.72 -2.13 -29.09
CA VAL A 399 3.50 -1.75 -27.90
C VAL A 399 4.01 -0.31 -28.01
N ARG A 400 4.49 0.14 -29.19
CA ARG A 400 4.83 1.55 -29.42
C ARG A 400 3.61 2.48 -29.29
N GLY A 401 2.47 2.08 -29.86
CA GLY A 401 1.22 2.82 -29.71
C GLY A 401 0.77 2.93 -28.25
N LEU A 402 0.93 1.86 -27.46
CA LEU A 402 0.74 1.89 -26.01
C LEU A 402 1.69 2.88 -25.34
N ALA A 403 2.98 2.85 -25.66
CA ALA A 403 3.97 3.78 -25.08
C ALA A 403 3.60 5.25 -25.32
N ASP A 404 3.12 5.58 -26.53
CA ASP A 404 2.68 6.93 -26.88
C ASP A 404 1.41 7.33 -26.13
N ALA A 405 0.43 6.41 -26.03
CA ALA A 405 -0.79 6.62 -25.27
C ALA A 405 -0.50 6.83 -23.76
N LEU A 406 0.41 6.06 -23.18
CA LEU A 406 0.87 6.21 -21.79
C LEU A 406 1.54 7.57 -21.58
N ARG A 407 2.37 8.04 -22.51
CA ARG A 407 3.01 9.36 -22.42
C ARG A 407 1.98 10.50 -22.42
N ALA A 408 0.97 10.41 -23.30
CA ALA A 408 -0.12 11.38 -23.38
C ALA A 408 -1.00 11.36 -22.11
N ALA A 409 -1.35 10.17 -21.62
CA ALA A 409 -2.10 10.00 -20.38
C ALA A 409 -1.37 10.59 -19.17
N GLY A 410 -0.06 10.35 -19.07
CA GLY A 410 0.79 10.93 -18.03
C GLY A 410 0.81 12.46 -18.10
N ALA A 411 0.89 13.05 -19.30
CA ALA A 411 0.88 14.51 -19.45
C ALA A 411 -0.43 15.13 -18.94
N ARG A 412 -1.57 14.51 -19.26
CA ARG A 412 -2.89 14.95 -18.76
C ARG A 412 -3.02 14.78 -17.25
N THR A 413 -2.54 13.66 -16.70
CA THR A 413 -2.56 13.39 -15.26
C THR A 413 -1.75 14.43 -14.49
N ARG A 414 -0.54 14.76 -14.96
CA ARG A 414 0.29 15.83 -14.40
C ARG A 414 -0.42 17.18 -14.40
N ALA A 415 -1.04 17.54 -15.52
CA ALA A 415 -1.76 18.80 -15.66
C ALA A 415 -2.93 18.90 -14.67
N GLU A 416 -3.71 17.82 -14.50
CA GLU A 416 -4.84 17.79 -13.58
C GLU A 416 -4.43 18.05 -12.12
N ARG A 417 -3.31 17.47 -11.68
CA ARG A 417 -2.86 17.59 -10.28
C ARG A 417 -1.86 18.71 -10.01
N ALA A 418 -1.36 19.41 -11.04
CA ALA A 418 -0.32 20.44 -10.91
C ALA A 418 -0.67 21.48 -9.83
N HIS A 419 -1.91 22.00 -9.84
CA HIS A 419 -2.39 22.97 -8.86
C HIS A 419 -2.35 22.42 -7.42
N ALA A 420 -2.73 21.16 -7.22
CA ALA A 420 -2.72 20.52 -5.90
C ALA A 420 -1.29 20.35 -5.34
N LEU A 421 -0.27 20.34 -6.19
CA LEU A 421 1.15 20.26 -5.81
C LEU A 421 1.83 21.64 -5.73
N GLY A 422 1.09 22.74 -5.97
CA GLY A 422 1.64 24.09 -6.01
C GLY A 422 2.50 24.36 -7.26
N LEU A 423 2.29 23.59 -8.33
CA LEU A 423 2.94 23.78 -9.62
C LEU A 423 2.07 24.64 -10.55
N ASP A 424 2.71 25.29 -11.52
CA ASP A 424 2.02 26.08 -12.54
C ASP A 424 1.24 25.17 -13.51
N ALA A 425 -0.08 25.07 -13.33
CA ALA A 425 -0.95 24.24 -14.15
C ALA A 425 -1.07 24.72 -15.61
N SER A 426 -0.60 25.95 -15.92
CA SER A 426 -0.56 26.47 -17.30
C SER A 426 0.70 26.09 -18.07
N ALA A 427 1.70 25.53 -17.37
CA ALA A 427 2.93 25.05 -18.00
C ALA A 427 2.65 23.88 -18.95
N ASP A 428 3.44 23.77 -20.02
CA ASP A 428 3.37 22.63 -20.91
C ASP A 428 3.77 21.31 -20.20
N GLY A 429 3.43 20.19 -20.84
CA GLY A 429 3.62 18.85 -20.27
C GLY A 429 5.08 18.50 -19.96
N ASP A 430 6.04 19.01 -20.74
CA ASP A 430 7.48 18.71 -20.57
C ASP A 430 8.07 19.51 -19.41
N ARG A 431 7.65 20.77 -19.26
CA ARG A 431 8.03 21.62 -18.13
C ARG A 431 7.44 21.08 -16.82
N LEU A 432 6.19 20.65 -16.83
CA LEU A 432 5.57 19.97 -15.67
C LEU A 432 6.31 18.68 -15.30
N LEU A 433 6.65 17.85 -16.30
CA LEU A 433 7.41 16.63 -16.06
C LEU A 433 8.79 16.92 -15.47
N ARG A 434 9.51 17.90 -16.00
CA ARG A 434 10.80 18.33 -15.45
C ARG A 434 10.67 18.76 -13.98
N ALA A 435 9.69 19.61 -13.67
CA ALA A 435 9.45 20.09 -12.31
C ALA A 435 9.14 18.93 -11.34
N LEU A 436 8.35 17.94 -11.76
CA LEU A 436 8.06 16.77 -10.94
C LEU A 436 9.28 15.86 -10.76
N ARG A 437 10.11 15.67 -11.79
CA ARG A 437 11.37 14.93 -11.64
C ARG A 437 12.34 15.65 -10.71
N GLU A 438 12.47 16.96 -10.80
CA GLU A 438 13.28 17.78 -9.88
C GLU A 438 12.76 17.65 -8.44
N ARG A 439 11.44 17.81 -8.26
CA ARG A 439 10.75 17.62 -6.97
C ARG A 439 10.97 16.22 -6.38
N ALA A 440 10.85 15.16 -7.18
CA ALA A 440 11.02 13.78 -6.75
C ALA A 440 12.45 13.46 -6.30
N ASN A 441 13.44 14.20 -6.81
CA ASN A 441 14.84 14.01 -6.46
C ASN A 441 15.37 15.04 -5.45
N ASP A 442 14.58 16.05 -5.09
CA ASP A 442 14.96 17.02 -4.07
C ASP A 442 14.90 16.38 -2.67
N TRP A 443 16.06 16.31 -2.02
CA TRP A 443 16.21 15.71 -0.70
C TRP A 443 15.65 16.58 0.43
N ALA A 444 15.33 17.85 0.15
CA ALA A 444 14.63 18.76 1.05
C ALA A 444 13.11 18.76 0.83
N GLU A 445 12.62 18.15 -0.26
CA GLU A 445 11.20 18.08 -0.54
C GLU A 445 10.49 17.12 0.44
N THR A 446 9.63 17.69 1.26
CA THR A 446 8.88 16.94 2.27
C THR A 446 7.63 16.26 1.69
N ARG A 447 7.15 16.76 0.54
CA ARG A 447 5.92 16.39 -0.15
C ARG A 447 6.20 16.12 -1.63
N PRO A 448 6.94 15.04 -1.98
CA PRO A 448 7.16 14.69 -3.38
C PRO A 448 5.83 14.47 -4.12
N GLU A 449 4.86 13.89 -3.43
CA GLU A 449 3.45 13.79 -3.82
C GLU A 449 2.57 13.66 -2.55
N TRP A 450 1.24 13.62 -2.73
CA TRP A 450 0.27 13.44 -1.63
C TRP A 450 0.00 11.97 -1.26
N GLY A 451 0.58 11.03 -1.99
CA GLY A 451 0.30 9.60 -1.82
C GLY A 451 -1.19 9.32 -1.98
N LEU A 452 -1.78 8.65 -1.00
CA LEU A 452 -3.18 8.24 -0.99
C LEU A 452 -4.07 9.21 -0.20
N ALA A 453 -3.65 10.46 0.04
CA ALA A 453 -4.51 11.46 0.68
C ALA A 453 -5.80 11.67 -0.13
N GLY A 454 -6.92 11.84 0.57
CA GLY A 454 -8.25 11.90 -0.04
C GLY A 454 -8.92 10.57 -0.41
N ASN A 455 -8.24 9.42 -0.25
CA ASN A 455 -8.86 8.10 -0.48
C ASN A 455 -10.14 7.91 0.38
N ALA A 456 -11.17 7.31 -0.20
CA ALA A 456 -12.50 7.23 0.43
C ALA A 456 -13.34 6.01 0.01
N ALA A 457 -13.07 5.40 -1.14
CA ALA A 457 -13.88 4.29 -1.65
C ALA A 457 -13.05 3.13 -2.19
N PHE A 458 -13.64 1.94 -2.22
CA PHE A 458 -13.14 0.79 -2.96
C PHE A 458 -14.28 0.23 -3.82
N VAL A 459 -14.10 0.19 -5.13
CA VAL A 459 -15.11 -0.31 -6.08
C VAL A 459 -14.66 -1.65 -6.63
N VAL A 460 -15.49 -2.67 -6.43
CA VAL A 460 -15.32 -4.04 -6.90
C VAL A 460 -16.45 -4.35 -7.88
N ALA A 461 -16.24 -4.01 -9.14
CA ALA A 461 -17.24 -4.11 -10.20
C ALA A 461 -16.55 -4.12 -11.57
N PRO A 462 -17.25 -4.48 -12.66
CA PRO A 462 -16.70 -4.32 -14.01
C PRO A 462 -16.35 -2.85 -14.29
N ARG A 463 -15.27 -2.57 -15.03
CA ARG A 463 -14.84 -1.21 -15.39
C ARG A 463 -15.97 -0.31 -15.89
N ALA A 464 -16.91 -0.87 -16.64
CA ALA A 464 -18.07 -0.15 -17.17
C ALA A 464 -18.86 0.63 -16.10
N ARG A 465 -18.93 0.15 -14.84
CA ARG A 465 -19.62 0.86 -13.75
C ARG A 465 -18.97 2.17 -13.34
N SER A 466 -17.68 2.35 -13.64
CA SER A 466 -16.90 3.50 -13.22
C SER A 466 -16.27 4.26 -14.39
N ARG A 467 -16.47 3.82 -15.64
CA ARG A 467 -15.75 4.33 -16.82
C ARG A 467 -15.93 5.84 -17.00
N ASP A 468 -17.18 6.27 -16.96
CA ASP A 468 -17.59 7.66 -17.19
C ASP A 468 -17.87 8.43 -15.89
N VAL A 469 -17.43 7.89 -14.75
CA VAL A 469 -17.58 8.53 -13.44
C VAL A 469 -16.27 9.18 -13.05
N ASP A 470 -16.28 10.48 -12.79
CA ASP A 470 -15.14 11.15 -12.15
C ASP A 470 -15.09 10.80 -10.67
N LEU A 471 -14.13 9.94 -10.31
CA LEU A 471 -13.90 9.49 -8.94
C LEU A 471 -12.91 10.38 -8.18
N GLY A 472 -12.37 11.41 -8.84
CA GLY A 472 -11.48 12.43 -8.28
C GLY A 472 -10.17 11.88 -7.69
N GLY A 473 -9.69 10.71 -8.11
CA GLY A 473 -8.52 10.06 -7.51
C GLY A 473 -8.77 9.58 -6.07
N ARG A 474 -10.02 9.24 -5.72
CA ARG A 474 -10.42 8.89 -4.34
C ARG A 474 -10.82 7.42 -4.15
N ALA A 475 -10.90 6.66 -5.24
CA ALA A 475 -11.42 5.30 -5.21
C ALA A 475 -10.35 4.30 -5.65
N PHE A 476 -10.14 3.26 -4.85
CA PHE A 476 -9.45 2.07 -5.29
C PHE A 476 -10.36 1.33 -6.28
N LEU A 477 -9.82 0.86 -7.41
CA LEU A 477 -10.61 0.23 -8.47
C LEU A 477 -10.15 -1.20 -8.72
N HIS A 478 -10.99 -2.18 -8.41
CA HIS A 478 -10.75 -3.59 -8.71
C HIS A 478 -11.79 -4.08 -9.72
N ASP A 479 -11.32 -4.56 -10.86
CA ASP A 479 -12.17 -5.14 -11.88
C ASP A 479 -12.62 -6.54 -11.46
N TYR A 480 -13.92 -6.80 -11.54
CA TYR A 480 -14.54 -8.05 -11.09
C TYR A 480 -15.86 -8.31 -11.82
N ASP A 481 -16.02 -9.51 -12.39
CA ASP A 481 -17.30 -9.99 -12.95
C ASP A 481 -17.79 -11.23 -12.19
N TRP A 482 -18.80 -11.03 -11.33
CA TRP A 482 -19.39 -12.06 -10.50
C TRP A 482 -20.02 -13.22 -11.27
N ARG A 483 -20.35 -13.04 -12.56
CA ARG A 483 -20.96 -14.06 -13.42
C ARG A 483 -19.94 -15.13 -13.83
N SER A 484 -18.67 -14.72 -13.92
CA SER A 484 -17.54 -15.60 -14.23
C SER A 484 -16.97 -16.30 -12.99
N ASP A 485 -17.40 -15.88 -11.81
CA ASP A 485 -16.87 -16.33 -10.52
C ASP A 485 -17.85 -17.25 -9.78
N ARG A 486 -17.35 -18.36 -9.24
CA ARG A 486 -18.11 -19.26 -8.38
C ARG A 486 -18.21 -18.76 -6.93
N GLY A 487 -17.45 -17.74 -6.58
CA GLY A 487 -17.38 -17.09 -5.26
C GLY A 487 -15.96 -16.98 -4.72
N GLU A 488 -15.01 -17.74 -5.29
CA GLU A 488 -13.61 -17.81 -4.86
C GLU A 488 -12.88 -16.48 -5.11
N VAL A 489 -13.16 -15.81 -6.23
CA VAL A 489 -12.53 -14.53 -6.56
C VAL A 489 -13.08 -13.42 -5.66
N LEU A 490 -14.40 -13.39 -5.41
CA LEU A 490 -14.98 -12.44 -4.45
C LEU A 490 -14.41 -12.63 -3.05
N GLU A 491 -14.30 -13.87 -2.60
CA GLU A 491 -13.71 -14.22 -1.31
C GLU A 491 -12.28 -13.68 -1.22
N LEU A 492 -11.44 -13.94 -2.23
CA LEU A 492 -10.08 -13.40 -2.31
C LEU A 492 -10.05 -11.87 -2.24
N ILE A 493 -10.93 -11.18 -2.98
CA ILE A 493 -11.01 -9.72 -3.00
C ILE A 493 -11.36 -9.15 -1.63
N MET A 494 -12.35 -9.73 -0.95
CA MET A 494 -12.82 -9.29 0.36
C MET A 494 -11.84 -9.60 1.49
N THR A 495 -11.07 -10.69 1.40
CA THR A 495 -10.13 -11.08 2.46
C THR A 495 -8.74 -10.46 2.30
N ALA A 496 -8.37 -9.95 1.12
CA ALA A 496 -7.06 -9.35 0.88
C ALA A 496 -7.14 -7.90 0.36
N PRO A 497 -7.44 -7.60 -0.93
CA PRO A 497 -7.54 -6.23 -1.43
C PRO A 497 -8.41 -5.29 -0.60
N MET A 498 -9.59 -5.72 -0.14
CA MET A 498 -10.49 -4.90 0.69
C MET A 498 -9.85 -4.57 2.04
N VAL A 499 -9.19 -5.55 2.68
CA VAL A 499 -8.49 -5.36 3.96
C VAL A 499 -7.31 -4.40 3.78
N VAL A 500 -6.53 -4.54 2.69
CA VAL A 500 -5.42 -3.63 2.38
C VAL A 500 -5.92 -2.20 2.13
N ALA A 501 -6.96 -2.03 1.31
CA ALA A 501 -7.57 -0.73 1.06
C ALA A 501 -8.09 -0.10 2.36
N HIS A 502 -8.67 -0.91 3.25
CA HIS A 502 -9.11 -0.47 4.57
C HIS A 502 -7.92 -0.05 5.45
N TRP A 503 -6.82 -0.81 5.52
CA TRP A 503 -5.63 -0.44 6.29
C TRP A 503 -5.04 0.89 5.82
N ILE A 504 -4.93 1.08 4.50
CA ILE A 504 -4.49 2.34 3.92
C ILE A 504 -5.45 3.47 4.33
N ASN A 505 -6.75 3.31 4.11
CA ASN A 505 -7.74 4.33 4.48
C ASN A 505 -7.69 4.68 5.96
N MET A 506 -7.62 3.67 6.84
CA MET A 506 -7.60 3.87 8.28
C MET A 506 -6.30 4.53 8.75
N GLN A 507 -5.16 4.26 8.11
CA GLN A 507 -3.91 4.96 8.41
C GLN A 507 -4.04 6.46 8.16
N TYR A 508 -4.59 6.86 7.01
CA TYR A 508 -4.83 8.27 6.69
C TYR A 508 -5.90 8.89 7.61
N HIS A 509 -6.99 8.16 7.87
CA HIS A 509 -8.07 8.61 8.74
C HIS A 509 -7.56 8.87 10.16
N ALA A 510 -6.90 7.89 10.78
CA ALA A 510 -6.43 7.98 12.16
C ALA A 510 -5.34 9.03 12.33
N SER A 511 -4.38 9.10 11.40
CA SER A 511 -3.33 10.13 11.42
C SER A 511 -3.87 11.56 11.23
N MET A 512 -5.08 11.72 10.70
CA MET A 512 -5.74 13.02 10.57
C MET A 512 -6.62 13.34 11.78
N VAL A 513 -7.42 12.39 12.26
CA VAL A 513 -8.36 12.59 13.38
C VAL A 513 -7.63 12.78 14.70
N ASP A 514 -6.54 12.04 14.93
CA ASP A 514 -5.64 12.24 16.08
C ASP A 514 -4.17 12.16 15.61
N PRO A 515 -3.61 13.27 15.10
CA PRO A 515 -2.24 13.30 14.60
C PRO A 515 -1.18 13.12 15.69
N VAL A 516 -1.56 13.26 16.97
CA VAL A 516 -0.64 13.11 18.10
C VAL A 516 -0.48 11.64 18.45
N LEU A 517 -1.59 10.90 18.57
CA LEU A 517 -1.57 9.49 18.96
C LEU A 517 -1.34 8.54 17.77
N TYR A 518 -2.00 8.82 16.63
CA TYR A 518 -2.01 7.97 15.45
C TYR A 518 -1.31 8.59 14.24
N GLY A 519 -0.69 9.75 14.38
CA GLY A 519 0.18 10.35 13.37
C GLY A 519 1.66 10.13 13.67
N SER A 520 2.51 10.73 12.86
CA SER A 520 3.94 10.82 13.14
C SER A 520 4.45 12.25 13.34
N GLY A 521 3.56 13.21 13.59
CA GLY A 521 3.96 14.61 13.79
C GLY A 521 4.67 15.22 12.58
N ASN A 522 5.64 16.09 12.82
CA ASN A 522 6.31 16.87 11.80
C ASN A 522 7.51 16.12 11.18
N LYS A 523 7.42 15.81 9.89
CA LYS A 523 8.44 15.11 9.09
C LYS A 523 9.83 15.75 9.15
N VAL A 524 9.91 17.07 9.29
CA VAL A 524 11.19 17.82 9.34
C VAL A 524 11.97 17.54 10.62
N LEU A 525 11.29 17.05 11.67
CA LEU A 525 11.89 16.74 12.96
C LEU A 525 12.20 15.25 13.12
N HIS A 526 12.05 14.44 12.06
CA HIS A 526 12.15 12.99 12.17
C HIS A 526 13.59 12.51 12.32
N ASN A 527 13.79 11.65 13.31
CA ASN A 527 15.00 10.84 13.47
C ASN A 527 14.68 9.37 13.20
N VAL A 528 15.32 8.76 12.20
CA VAL A 528 15.09 7.35 11.84
C VAL A 528 15.74 6.43 12.88
N VAL A 529 14.92 5.59 13.51
CA VAL A 529 15.34 4.67 14.57
C VAL A 529 15.73 3.32 13.98
N GLY A 530 16.92 2.81 14.37
CA GLY A 530 17.41 1.49 13.95
C GLY A 530 17.56 1.32 12.43
N GLY A 531 17.56 2.43 11.67
CA GLY A 531 17.59 2.44 10.20
C GLY A 531 16.30 2.02 9.51
N HIS A 532 15.41 1.27 10.17
CA HIS A 532 14.19 0.70 9.55
C HIS A 532 13.07 0.35 10.55
N ILE A 533 13.19 0.73 11.83
CA ILE A 533 12.17 0.38 12.84
C ILE A 533 11.02 1.40 12.81
N GLY A 534 11.34 2.68 12.66
CA GLY A 534 10.38 3.79 12.58
C GLY A 534 11.06 5.13 12.82
N VAL A 535 10.31 6.12 13.31
CA VAL A 535 10.82 7.48 13.52
C VAL A 535 10.48 8.02 14.92
N PHE A 536 11.37 8.83 15.46
CA PHE A 536 11.05 9.77 16.54
C PHE A 536 10.79 11.16 15.98
N GLU A 537 9.95 11.94 16.66
CA GLU A 537 9.79 13.37 16.38
C GLU A 537 10.60 14.17 17.39
N GLY A 538 11.69 14.79 16.94
CA GLY A 538 12.62 15.51 17.81
C GLY A 538 13.63 14.59 18.49
N ASN A 539 14.13 15.00 19.65
CA ASN A 539 15.27 14.39 20.35
C ASN A 539 14.90 13.27 21.33
N SER A 540 13.61 13.07 21.62
CA SER A 540 13.13 12.09 22.60
C SER A 540 11.66 11.72 22.32
N GLY A 541 11.13 10.77 23.09
CA GLY A 541 9.72 10.35 23.00
C GLY A 541 9.55 8.92 22.52
N ASP A 542 8.30 8.57 22.27
CA ASP A 542 7.90 7.27 21.76
C ASP A 542 8.10 7.17 20.23
N LEU A 543 8.14 5.94 19.72
CA LEU A 543 8.13 5.67 18.29
C LEU A 543 6.82 6.20 17.68
N ARG A 544 6.89 6.74 16.47
CA ARG A 544 5.69 7.19 15.73
C ARG A 544 5.27 6.14 14.70
N ILE A 545 3.96 5.85 14.61
CA ILE A 545 3.41 4.72 13.83
C ILE A 545 2.54 5.14 12.63
N GLY A 546 2.16 6.42 12.56
CA GLY A 546 1.28 6.97 11.53
C GLY A 546 1.98 7.76 10.43
N LEU A 547 1.20 8.55 9.71
CA LEU A 547 1.68 9.45 8.68
C LEU A 547 2.06 10.82 9.26
N PRO A 548 3.07 11.49 8.67
CA PRO A 548 3.45 12.83 9.09
C PRO A 548 2.44 13.86 8.61
N LEU A 549 2.40 15.01 9.29
CA LEU A 549 1.53 16.13 8.94
C LEU A 549 1.74 16.57 7.47
N GLN A 550 2.97 16.49 6.95
CA GLN A 550 3.28 16.83 5.57
C GLN A 550 2.60 15.91 4.54
N SER A 551 2.21 14.69 4.91
CA SER A 551 1.44 13.80 4.03
C SER A 551 -0.06 14.10 4.03
N LEU A 552 -0.54 14.93 4.96
CA LEU A 552 -1.97 15.15 5.22
C LEU A 552 -2.39 16.62 5.13
N HIS A 553 -1.45 17.56 5.22
CA HIS A 553 -1.73 18.98 5.36
C HIS A 553 -0.71 19.83 4.59
N ASP A 554 -1.20 20.85 3.87
CA ASP A 554 -0.37 21.77 3.07
C ASP A 554 0.14 23.00 3.85
N GLY A 555 -0.29 23.14 5.11
CA GLY A 555 0.00 24.28 5.97
C GLY A 555 -1.18 25.24 6.14
N ARG A 556 -2.22 25.08 5.31
CA ARG A 556 -3.47 25.86 5.38
C ARG A 556 -4.72 24.99 5.49
N ARG A 557 -4.74 23.83 4.83
CA ARG A 557 -5.87 22.90 4.82
C ARG A 557 -5.42 21.45 4.84
N TRP A 558 -6.33 20.60 5.31
CA TRP A 558 -6.21 19.16 5.21
C TRP A 558 -6.43 18.71 3.77
N MET A 559 -5.55 17.84 3.29
CA MET A 559 -5.62 17.19 1.98
C MET A 559 -6.35 15.84 2.05
N HIS A 560 -6.46 15.26 3.26
CA HIS A 560 -7.28 14.08 3.50
C HIS A 560 -8.52 14.47 4.31
N GLU A 561 -9.69 14.09 3.80
CA GLU A 561 -10.95 14.11 4.55
C GLU A 561 -11.08 12.77 5.30
N PRO A 562 -11.48 12.76 6.58
CA PRO A 562 -11.39 11.56 7.41
C PRO A 562 -12.62 10.67 7.15
N LEU A 563 -12.73 10.12 5.95
CA LEU A 563 -13.84 9.24 5.56
C LEU A 563 -13.46 7.79 5.81
N ARG A 564 -14.27 7.05 6.57
CA ARG A 564 -14.14 5.58 6.62
C ARG A 564 -14.44 5.00 5.24
N LEU A 565 -13.64 4.02 4.82
CA LEU A 565 -13.71 3.41 3.51
C LEU A 565 -15.14 2.96 3.17
N SER A 566 -15.63 3.38 2.01
CA SER A 566 -16.91 2.92 1.45
C SER A 566 -16.64 1.90 0.36
N VAL A 567 -16.98 0.63 0.61
CA VAL A 567 -16.73 -0.49 -0.30
C VAL A 567 -18.00 -0.75 -1.11
N PHE A 568 -17.94 -0.65 -2.43
CA PHE A 568 -19.05 -0.93 -3.35
C PHE A 568 -18.76 -2.19 -4.13
N ILE A 569 -19.60 -3.23 -3.99
CA ILE A 569 -19.42 -4.53 -4.66
C ILE A 569 -20.61 -4.81 -5.58
N GLU A 570 -20.36 -5.10 -6.85
CA GLU A 570 -21.37 -5.69 -7.74
C GLU A 570 -21.34 -7.22 -7.63
N ALA A 571 -22.23 -7.78 -6.81
CA ALA A 571 -22.44 -9.22 -6.69
C ALA A 571 -23.83 -9.54 -6.06
N PRO A 572 -24.33 -10.78 -6.18
CA PRO A 572 -25.51 -11.22 -5.42
C PRO A 572 -25.29 -11.15 -3.90
N ARG A 573 -26.32 -10.75 -3.13
CA ARG A 573 -26.25 -10.65 -1.64
C ARG A 573 -25.68 -11.91 -1.01
N ALA A 574 -26.21 -13.07 -1.40
CA ALA A 574 -25.81 -14.37 -0.88
C ALA A 574 -24.31 -14.66 -1.04
N LYS A 575 -23.67 -14.20 -2.13
CA LYS A 575 -22.22 -14.38 -2.31
C LYS A 575 -21.41 -13.50 -1.35
N ILE A 576 -21.83 -12.25 -1.15
CA ILE A 576 -21.17 -11.32 -0.22
C ILE A 576 -21.36 -11.81 1.22
N ASP A 577 -22.59 -12.18 1.59
CA ASP A 577 -22.94 -12.66 2.93
C ASP A 577 -22.17 -13.94 3.30
N ALA A 578 -22.03 -14.88 2.36
CA ALA A 578 -21.26 -16.11 2.58
C ALA A 578 -19.78 -15.84 2.92
N VAL A 579 -19.17 -14.80 2.35
CA VAL A 579 -17.78 -14.41 2.68
C VAL A 579 -17.71 -13.79 4.07
N ILE A 580 -18.67 -12.91 4.42
CA ILE A 580 -18.75 -12.29 5.76
C ILE A 580 -18.92 -13.37 6.83
N GLU A 581 -19.78 -14.36 6.61
CA GLU A 581 -20.02 -15.44 7.57
C GLU A 581 -18.78 -16.31 7.80
N ARG A 582 -18.01 -16.57 6.73
CA ARG A 582 -16.83 -17.43 6.77
C ARG A 582 -15.61 -16.77 7.41
N HIS A 583 -15.43 -15.46 7.24
CA HIS A 583 -14.20 -14.76 7.61
C HIS A 583 -14.42 -13.76 8.75
N GLU A 584 -13.93 -14.11 9.94
CA GLU A 584 -14.10 -13.29 11.15
C GLU A 584 -13.57 -11.86 10.98
N ILE A 585 -12.39 -11.67 10.39
CA ILE A 585 -11.81 -10.33 10.18
C ILE A 585 -12.73 -9.48 9.30
N VAL A 586 -13.26 -10.04 8.21
CA VAL A 586 -14.18 -9.35 7.31
C VAL A 586 -15.46 -8.99 8.05
N ARG A 587 -16.03 -9.93 8.82
CA ARG A 587 -17.20 -9.70 9.66
C ARG A 587 -16.99 -8.58 10.66
N GLN A 588 -15.89 -8.61 11.40
CA GLN A 588 -15.56 -7.56 12.38
C GLN A 588 -15.38 -6.19 11.72
N LEU A 589 -14.79 -6.11 10.52
CA LEU A 589 -14.64 -4.84 9.80
C LEU A 589 -16.00 -4.23 9.43
N VAL A 590 -16.93 -5.07 8.99
CA VAL A 590 -18.27 -4.66 8.53
C VAL A 590 -19.19 -4.38 9.72
N ASP A 591 -19.33 -5.32 10.65
CA ASP A 591 -20.33 -5.27 11.72
C ASP A 591 -19.97 -4.22 12.79
N ASN A 592 -18.68 -3.97 13.03
CA ASN A 592 -18.23 -2.90 13.93
C ASN A 592 -18.15 -1.53 13.24
N GLY A 593 -18.49 -1.44 11.95
CA GLY A 593 -18.47 -0.19 11.20
C GLY A 593 -17.08 0.42 11.02
N TRP A 594 -16.03 -0.40 10.93
CA TRP A 594 -14.68 0.07 10.56
C TRP A 594 -14.60 0.46 9.08
N LEU A 595 -15.49 -0.08 8.26
CA LEU A 595 -15.79 0.36 6.89
C LEU A 595 -17.30 0.29 6.62
N HIS A 596 -17.75 0.92 5.54
CA HIS A 596 -19.15 0.85 5.09
C HIS A 596 -19.26 -0.05 3.86
N LEU A 597 -20.13 -1.06 3.91
CA LEU A 597 -20.31 -2.01 2.81
C LEU A 597 -21.59 -1.72 2.03
N PHE A 598 -21.42 -1.51 0.73
CA PHE A 598 -22.46 -1.26 -0.25
C PHE A 598 -22.48 -2.36 -1.31
N ARG A 599 -23.68 -2.72 -1.75
CA ARG A 599 -23.91 -3.60 -2.88
C ARG A 599 -24.48 -2.79 -4.03
N ILE A 600 -23.88 -2.92 -5.21
CA ILE A 600 -24.48 -2.49 -6.47
C ILE A 600 -25.31 -3.67 -6.97
N GLU A 601 -26.61 -3.47 -7.18
CA GLU A 601 -27.48 -4.52 -7.69
C GLU A 601 -27.08 -4.90 -9.12
N PRO A 602 -26.76 -6.18 -9.42
CA PRO A 602 -26.26 -6.56 -10.74
C PRO A 602 -27.26 -6.38 -11.89
N GLU A 603 -28.54 -6.64 -11.62
CA GLU A 603 -29.64 -6.53 -12.58
C GLU A 603 -30.34 -5.16 -12.54
N GLY A 604 -29.91 -4.27 -11.65
CA GLY A 604 -30.55 -3.01 -11.38
C GLY A 604 -29.58 -1.83 -11.39
N ASN A 605 -30.15 -0.65 -11.22
CA ASN A 605 -29.41 0.60 -10.98
C ASN A 605 -29.64 1.05 -9.53
N THR A 606 -29.77 0.10 -8.61
CA THR A 606 -29.95 0.40 -7.18
C THR A 606 -28.68 0.06 -6.41
N VAL A 607 -28.46 0.83 -5.36
CA VAL A 607 -27.40 0.57 -4.38
C VAL A 607 -28.07 0.21 -3.06
N GLU A 608 -27.49 -0.73 -2.36
CA GLU A 608 -27.91 -1.15 -1.03
C GLU A 608 -26.75 -0.97 -0.06
N VAL A 609 -27.04 -0.71 1.20
CA VAL A 609 -26.04 -0.67 2.27
C VAL A 609 -26.33 -1.79 3.25
N ARG A 610 -25.27 -2.42 3.76
CA ARG A 610 -25.39 -3.38 4.86
C ARG A 610 -25.41 -2.63 6.18
N ARG A 611 -26.45 -2.83 6.99
CA ARG A 611 -26.61 -2.25 8.34
C ARG A 611 -27.20 -3.30 9.26
N GLU A 612 -26.57 -3.51 10.42
CA GLU A 612 -27.08 -4.42 11.47
C GLU A 612 -27.43 -5.82 10.93
N GLY A 613 -26.59 -6.34 10.02
CA GLY A 613 -26.78 -7.66 9.39
C GLY A 613 -27.79 -7.72 8.25
N ALA A 614 -28.46 -6.61 7.91
CA ALA A 614 -29.46 -6.55 6.84
C ALA A 614 -29.04 -5.64 5.67
N TRP A 615 -29.53 -5.97 4.47
CA TRP A 615 -29.38 -5.12 3.28
C TRP A 615 -30.59 -4.17 3.18
N VAL A 616 -30.32 -2.86 3.14
CA VAL A 616 -31.35 -1.82 2.97
C VAL A 616 -31.03 -0.97 1.76
N HIS A 617 -32.07 -0.54 1.02
CA HIS A 617 -31.87 0.35 -0.12
C HIS A 617 -31.18 1.64 0.32
N TRP A 618 -30.12 1.99 -0.41
CA TRP A 618 -29.42 3.25 -0.23
C TRP A 618 -30.17 4.34 -1.00
N THR A 619 -31.20 4.90 -0.37
CA THR A 619 -31.89 6.05 -0.93
C THR A 619 -30.99 7.28 -0.83
N ALA A 620 -30.65 7.87 -1.97
CA ALA A 620 -30.21 9.26 -2.04
C ALA A 620 -31.39 10.16 -1.62
N ALA A 621 -31.65 10.27 -0.31
CA ALA A 621 -32.54 11.29 0.17
C ALA A 621 -31.84 12.63 -0.05
N ALA A 622 -32.17 13.31 -1.15
CA ALA A 622 -32.17 14.77 -1.12
C ALA A 622 -33.09 15.15 0.06
N PRO A 623 -32.67 16.02 0.99
CA PRO A 623 -33.60 16.51 1.98
C PRO A 623 -34.67 17.33 1.25
N ALA A 624 -35.85 16.73 1.07
CA ALA A 624 -37.06 17.47 0.77
C ALA A 624 -37.44 18.23 2.05
N HIS A 625 -37.39 19.56 1.97
CA HIS A 625 -38.11 20.54 2.78
C HIS A 625 -38.38 20.23 4.27
N ALA A 626 -37.69 20.97 5.15
CA ALA A 626 -38.30 21.69 6.27
C ALA A 626 -37.38 22.85 6.68
#